data_AF-A0A7K9EWE2-F1
#
_entry.id   AF-A0A7K9EWE2-F1
#
_cell.length_a   1.000
_cell.length_b   1.000
_cell.length_c   1.000
_cell.angle_alpha   90.00
_cell.angle_beta   90.00
_cell.angle_gamma   90.00
#
_symmetry.space_group_name_H-M   'P 1'
#
loop_
_entity.id
_entity.type
_entity.pdbx_description
1 polymer ?
#
loop_
_entity_poly.entity_id
_entity_poly.type
_entity_poly.pdbx_seq_one_letter_code
_entity_poly.pdbx_strand_id
1 'polypeptide(L)'
;FIPSFGGKSYLAFKMMKAYHTVRIAMEFRTVELSGLLLYNGQNRGKDFISLALVGGFVELRFNTGSGTGIITSKVRVEPGKWHQLVVNRNRRSGMLAVDGEPHVSGESP
;
A
#
# COMPACT_ATOMS: atom_id res chain seq x y z
N PHE A 1 9.37 -21.09 -0.59
CA PHE A 1 9.16 -20.52 0.76
C PHE A 1 8.40 -19.21 0.63
N ILE A 2 7.34 -19.00 1.41
CA ILE A 2 6.63 -17.71 1.50
C ILE A 2 7.12 -17.05 2.80
N PRO A 3 7.60 -15.79 2.77
CA PRO A 3 8.04 -15.11 3.98
C PRO A 3 6.87 -14.89 4.95
N SER A 4 7.14 -15.03 6.25
CA SER A 4 6.21 -14.71 7.34
C SER A 4 6.80 -13.59 8.19
N PHE A 5 5.94 -12.69 8.68
CA PHE A 5 6.35 -11.48 9.39
C PHE A 5 5.72 -11.42 10.78
N GLY A 6 6.56 -11.44 11.83
CA GLY A 6 6.11 -11.43 13.22
C GLY A 6 5.93 -10.03 13.81
N GLY A 7 5.52 -9.04 13.00
CA GLY A 7 5.30 -7.65 13.43
C GLY A 7 6.56 -6.78 13.59
N LYS A 8 7.73 -7.37 13.87
CA LYS A 8 9.04 -6.67 13.88
C LYS A 8 9.97 -7.08 12.73
N SER A 9 9.52 -8.03 11.91
CA SER A 9 10.26 -8.54 10.75
C SER A 9 10.03 -7.63 9.54
N TYR A 10 11.03 -7.49 8.68
CA TYR A 10 10.91 -6.78 7.41
C TYR A 10 11.85 -7.38 6.36
N LEU A 11 11.52 -7.15 5.08
CA LEU A 11 12.45 -7.31 3.98
C LEU A 11 12.83 -5.90 3.49
N ALA A 12 14.14 -5.63 3.41
CA ALA A 12 14.64 -4.37 2.89
C ALA A 12 15.17 -4.57 1.48
N PHE A 13 14.66 -3.76 0.55
CA PHE A 13 15.12 -3.71 -0.82
C PHE A 13 15.75 -2.34 -1.10
N LYS A 14 16.47 -2.23 -2.22
CA LYS A 14 16.88 -0.91 -2.72
C LYS A 14 15.64 -0.06 -2.95
N MET A 15 15.72 1.22 -2.58
CA MET A 15 14.62 2.18 -2.75
C MET A 15 14.10 2.17 -4.18
N MET A 16 12.78 2.07 -4.34
CA MET A 16 12.15 2.10 -5.65
C MET A 16 12.30 3.50 -6.26
N LYS A 17 12.81 3.58 -7.49
CA LYS A 17 12.87 4.81 -8.29
C LYS A 17 11.49 5.16 -8.86
N ALA A 18 10.60 5.54 -7.95
CA ALA A 18 9.17 5.71 -8.13
C ALA A 18 8.75 7.14 -8.54
N TYR A 19 9.52 7.80 -9.41
CA TYR A 19 9.38 9.25 -9.64
C TYR A 19 8.02 9.64 -10.26
N HIS A 20 7.56 8.93 -11.28
CA HIS A 20 6.32 9.28 -12.01
C HIS A 20 5.23 8.23 -11.91
N THR A 21 5.58 6.95 -11.85
CA THR A 21 4.60 5.87 -11.78
C THR A 21 5.06 4.79 -10.82
N VAL A 22 4.11 4.25 -10.05
CA VAL A 22 4.29 3.07 -9.21
C VAL A 22 3.19 2.08 -9.54
N ARG A 23 3.56 0.82 -9.76
CA ARG A 23 2.62 -0.30 -9.86
C ARG A 23 3.05 -1.35 -8.86
N ILE A 24 2.16 -1.70 -7.96
CA ILE A 24 2.38 -2.73 -6.95
C ILE A 24 1.24 -3.74 -7.12
N ALA A 25 1.61 -5.00 -7.25
CA ALA A 25 0.70 -6.13 -7.14
C ALA A 25 1.27 -7.04 -6.06
N MET A 26 0.46 -7.39 -5.07
CA MET A 26 0.87 -8.28 -3.99
C MET A 26 -0.26 -9.21 -3.57
N GLU A 27 0.11 -10.40 -3.13
CA GLU A 27 -0.78 -11.29 -2.40
C GLU A 27 -0.31 -11.33 -0.94
N PHE A 28 -1.25 -11.25 -0.01
CA PHE A 28 -0.94 -11.35 1.41
C PHE A 28 -2.02 -12.13 2.16
N ARG A 29 -1.60 -12.71 3.29
CA ARG A 29 -2.45 -13.34 4.27
C ARG A 29 -2.09 -12.75 5.62
N THR A 30 -3.08 -12.28 6.37
CA THR A 30 -2.88 -11.66 7.68
C THR A 30 -3.75 -12.33 8.73
N VAL A 31 -3.31 -12.30 9.99
CA VAL A 31 -4.16 -12.58 11.16
C VAL A 31 -4.53 -11.31 11.92
N GLU A 32 -3.73 -10.25 11.76
CA GLU A 32 -3.94 -8.94 12.33
C GLU A 32 -4.67 -8.02 11.35
N LEU A 33 -5.50 -7.13 11.88
CA LEU A 33 -6.29 -6.17 11.10
C LEU A 33 -5.64 -4.80 10.99
N SER A 34 -4.48 -4.62 11.62
CA SER A 34 -3.70 -3.39 11.58
C SER A 34 -2.22 -3.74 11.43
N GLY A 35 -1.54 -3.09 10.49
CA GLY A 35 -0.13 -3.36 10.24
C GLY A 35 0.39 -2.77 8.94
N LEU A 36 1.70 -2.57 8.84
CA LEU A 36 2.34 -2.07 7.64
C LEU A 36 2.61 -3.21 6.65
N LEU A 37 2.21 -3.04 5.39
CA LEU A 37 2.48 -3.99 4.31
C LEU A 37 3.69 -3.57 3.47
N LEU A 38 3.78 -2.27 3.15
CA LEU A 38 4.86 -1.71 2.35
C LEU A 38 5.12 -0.26 2.76
N TYR A 39 6.39 0.12 2.79
CA TYR A 39 6.81 1.51 2.90
C TYR A 39 7.99 1.79 1.97
N ASN A 40 7.89 2.86 1.19
CA ASN A 40 8.99 3.37 0.38
C ASN A 40 8.97 4.90 0.44
N GLY A 41 9.99 5.50 1.05
CA GLY A 41 10.11 6.94 1.23
C GLY A 41 11.53 7.44 1.00
N GLN A 42 11.67 8.74 0.70
CA GLN A 42 12.98 9.38 0.58
C GLN A 42 13.61 9.60 1.96
N ASN A 43 14.92 9.35 2.10
CA ASN A 43 15.66 9.62 3.34
C ASN A 43 15.69 11.12 3.72
N ARG A 44 15.64 12.00 2.72
CA ARG A 44 15.66 13.46 2.88
C ARG A 44 14.59 14.07 1.97
N GLY A 45 13.33 13.90 2.33
CA GLY A 45 12.20 14.41 1.57
C GLY A 45 10.87 14.10 2.24
N LYS A 46 9.79 14.65 1.67
CA LYS A 46 8.41 14.37 2.12
C LYS A 46 7.73 13.31 1.25
N ASP A 47 8.38 12.87 0.18
CA ASP A 47 7.80 11.93 -0.77
C ASP A 47 7.85 10.52 -0.20
N PHE A 48 6.70 9.86 -0.22
CA PHE A 48 6.58 8.48 0.18
C PHE A 48 5.39 7.80 -0.50
N ILE A 49 5.38 6.49 -0.43
CA ILE A 49 4.22 5.65 -0.64
C ILE A 49 4.20 4.57 0.45
N SER A 50 3.02 4.31 1.01
CA SER A 50 2.81 3.26 2.00
C SER A 50 1.51 2.52 1.74
N LEU A 51 1.53 1.23 2.05
CA LEU A 51 0.37 0.35 2.11
C LEU A 51 0.27 -0.20 3.52
N ALA A 52 -0.90 -0.06 4.15
CA ALA A 52 -1.13 -0.53 5.50
C ALA A 52 -2.55 -1.12 5.63
N LEU A 53 -2.72 -2.02 6.58
CA LEU A 53 -4.03 -2.38 7.09
C LEU A 53 -4.41 -1.40 8.20
N VAL A 54 -5.63 -0.87 8.13
CA VAL A 54 -6.24 0.01 9.13
C VAL A 54 -7.65 -0.51 9.40
N GLY A 55 -7.86 -1.17 10.54
CA GLY A 55 -9.18 -1.74 10.89
C GLY A 55 -9.65 -2.85 9.95
N GLY A 56 -8.73 -3.50 9.24
CA GLY A 56 -8.99 -4.53 8.24
C GLY A 56 -9.17 -4.01 6.81
N PHE A 57 -9.07 -2.70 6.57
CA PHE A 57 -9.10 -2.13 5.23
C PHE A 57 -7.67 -1.82 4.77
N VAL A 58 -7.40 -2.03 3.49
CA VAL A 58 -6.11 -1.62 2.92
C VAL A 58 -6.16 -0.12 2.65
N GLU A 59 -5.19 0.59 3.18
CA GLU A 59 -5.00 2.02 2.99
C GLU A 59 -3.73 2.28 2.19
N LEU A 60 -3.89 2.94 1.03
CA LEU A 60 -2.82 3.55 0.27
C LEU A 60 -2.65 5.00 0.73
N ARG A 61 -1.46 5.35 1.20
CA ARG A 61 -1.05 6.75 1.42
C ARG A 61 0.14 7.07 0.56
N PHE A 62 0.15 8.25 -0.04
CA PHE A 62 1.28 8.70 -0.84
C PHE A 62 1.40 10.22 -0.84
N ASN A 63 2.63 10.70 -0.92
CA ASN A 63 2.97 12.11 -1.05
C ASN A 63 3.97 12.27 -2.20
N THR A 64 3.75 13.28 -3.03
CA THR A 64 4.58 13.59 -4.21
C THR A 64 5.15 15.02 -4.19
N GLY A 65 5.21 15.62 -3.00
CA GLY A 65 5.78 16.94 -2.73
C GLY A 65 4.74 17.98 -2.29
N SER A 66 3.46 17.74 -2.61
CA SER A 66 2.36 18.70 -2.47
C SER A 66 1.37 18.39 -1.34
N GLY A 67 1.46 17.21 -0.73
CA GLY A 67 0.52 16.78 0.30
C GLY A 67 0.31 15.27 0.28
N THR A 68 -0.36 14.75 1.31
CA THR A 68 -0.65 13.30 1.40
C THR A 68 -2.03 13.00 0.85
N GLY A 69 -2.10 12.19 -0.21
CA GLY A 69 -3.33 11.53 -0.65
C GLY A 69 -3.56 10.25 0.15
N ILE A 70 -4.83 9.92 0.40
CA ILE A 70 -5.26 8.71 1.10
C ILE A 70 -6.36 8.04 0.26
N ILE A 71 -6.23 6.74 0.05
CA ILE A 71 -7.26 5.93 -0.61
C ILE A 71 -7.41 4.63 0.17
N THR A 72 -8.64 4.28 0.54
CA THR A 72 -8.95 3.11 1.37
C THR A 72 -9.82 2.14 0.59
N SER A 73 -9.56 0.83 0.71
CA SER A 73 -10.37 -0.20 0.08
C SER A 73 -11.80 -0.16 0.62
N LYS A 74 -12.76 -0.63 -0.18
CA LYS A 74 -14.14 -0.83 0.30
C LYS A 74 -14.30 -2.23 0.89
N VAL A 75 -13.51 -3.17 0.41
CA VAL A 75 -13.42 -4.52 0.94
C VAL A 75 -12.58 -4.53 2.23
N ARG A 76 -13.12 -5.18 3.25
CA ARG A 76 -12.39 -5.53 4.47
C ARG A 76 -11.76 -6.91 4.31
N VAL A 77 -10.48 -7.04 4.64
CA VAL A 77 -9.77 -8.32 4.57
C VAL A 77 -10.29 -9.30 5.62
N GLU A 78 -10.19 -10.59 5.31
CA GLU A 78 -10.58 -11.68 6.18
C GLU A 78 -9.33 -12.33 6.81
N PRO A 79 -9.21 -12.34 8.14
CA PRO A 79 -8.10 -12.99 8.82
C PRO A 79 -7.94 -14.46 8.38
N GLY A 80 -6.71 -14.84 8.07
CA GLY A 80 -6.38 -16.19 7.67
C GLY A 80 -6.72 -16.54 6.23
N LYS A 81 -7.24 -15.62 5.40
CA LYS A 81 -7.42 -15.82 3.95
C LYS A 81 -6.36 -15.05 3.13
N TRP A 82 -6.14 -15.53 1.91
CA TRP A 82 -5.31 -14.85 0.93
C TRP A 82 -6.10 -13.74 0.26
N HIS A 83 -5.46 -12.59 0.11
CA HIS A 83 -6.01 -11.40 -0.53
C HIS A 83 -5.10 -10.91 -1.63
N GLN A 84 -5.70 -10.43 -2.73
CA GLN A 84 -4.97 -9.80 -3.83
C GLN A 84 -5.11 -8.29 -3.73
N LEU A 85 -3.99 -7.57 -3.76
CA LEU A 85 -3.94 -6.11 -3.78
C LEU A 85 -3.25 -5.62 -5.04
N VAL A 86 -3.93 -4.72 -5.76
CA VAL A 86 -3.38 -4.00 -6.91
C VAL A 86 -3.41 -2.51 -6.64
N VAL A 87 -2.28 -1.85 -6.86
CA VAL A 87 -2.11 -0.40 -6.67
C VAL A 87 -1.44 0.19 -7.89
N ASN A 88 -1.98 1.31 -8.37
CA ASN A 88 -1.37 2.11 -9.42
C ASN A 88 -1.35 3.57 -8.98
N ARG A 89 -0.16 4.18 -8.98
CA ARG A 89 0.01 5.61 -8.75
C ARG A 89 0.63 6.23 -9.98
N ASN A 90 -0.04 7.21 -10.58
CA ASN A 90 0.49 8.04 -11.65
C ASN A 90 0.51 9.51 -11.20
N ARG A 91 1.71 10.05 -10.98
CA ARG A 91 1.92 11.38 -10.36
C ARG A 91 1.06 11.52 -9.10
N ARG A 92 0.12 12.47 -9.09
CA ARG A 92 -0.79 12.76 -7.98
C ARG A 92 -2.01 11.85 -7.93
N SER A 93 -2.30 11.10 -8.99
CA SER A 93 -3.45 10.20 -9.04
C SER A 93 -3.06 8.81 -8.55
N GLY A 94 -3.88 8.24 -7.69
CA GLY A 94 -3.74 6.89 -7.18
C GLY A 94 -5.01 6.06 -7.39
N MET A 95 -4.81 4.76 -7.48
CA MET A 95 -5.87 3.74 -7.51
C MET A 95 -5.45 2.56 -6.64
N LEU A 96 -6.41 1.95 -5.94
CA LEU A 96 -6.25 0.63 -5.35
C LEU A 96 -7.45 -0.28 -5.67
N ALA A 97 -7.22 -1.59 -5.60
CA ALA A 97 -8.27 -2.60 -5.55
C ALA A 97 -7.80 -3.80 -4.70
N VAL A 98 -8.66 -4.25 -3.79
CA VAL A 98 -8.54 -5.49 -3.02
C VAL A 98 -9.53 -6.53 -3.55
N ASP A 99 -9.07 -7.77 -3.77
CA ASP A 99 -9.88 -8.94 -4.16
C ASP A 99 -10.78 -8.73 -5.40
N GLY A 100 -10.30 -7.95 -6.36
CA GLY A 100 -11.03 -7.66 -7.58
C GLY A 100 -12.18 -6.65 -7.41
N GLU A 101 -12.24 -5.92 -6.30
CA GLU A 101 -13.18 -4.79 -6.17
C GLU A 101 -12.97 -3.78 -7.31
N PRO A 102 -14.02 -3.03 -7.72
CA PRO A 102 -13.85 -1.90 -8.62
C PRO A 102 -12.83 -0.92 -8.05
N HIS A 103 -11.95 -0.40 -8.91
CA HIS A 103 -10.88 0.51 -8.49
C HIS A 103 -11.42 1.67 -7.64
N VAL A 104 -10.81 1.86 -6.47
CA VAL A 104 -11.00 3.04 -5.64
C VAL A 104 -9.89 4.02 -5.98
N SER A 105 -10.28 5.25 -6.36
CA SER A 105 -9.36 6.29 -6.82
C SER A 105 -9.31 7.46 -5.85
N GLY A 106 -8.22 8.21 -5.90
CA GLY A 106 -8.01 9.42 -5.10
C GLY A 106 -6.74 10.14 -5.53
N GLU A 107 -6.52 11.33 -5.00
CA GLU A 107 -5.39 12.18 -5.40
C GLU A 107 -4.64 12.74 -4.20
N SER A 108 -3.34 12.98 -4.38
CA SER A 108 -2.60 13.90 -3.51
C SER A 108 -2.88 15.35 -3.95
N PRO A 109 -2.98 16.31 -3.02
CA PRO A 109 -3.16 17.73 -3.33
C PRO A 109 -2.16 18.28 -4.37
#